data_AF-I7CU19-F1
#
_entry.id   AF-I7CU19-F1
#
_cell.length_a   1.000
_cell.length_b   1.000
_cell.length_c   1.000
_cell.angle_alpha   90.00
_cell.angle_beta   90.00
_cell.angle_gamma   90.00
#
_symmetry.space_group_name_H-M   'P 1'
#
loop_
_entity.id
_entity.type
_entity.pdbx_description
1 polymer ?
#
loop_
_entity_poly.entity_id
_entity_poly.type
_entity_poly.pdbx_seq_one_letter_code
_entity_poly.pdbx_strand_id
1 'polypeptide(L)'
;MAIGWKDYLRVDGGPLEQATDADLEELEAFLDTELPEDLTELVKTHQGQMPTNLRVELPEGGVRGFDCLLHAIFEPPVPDEIEGYGIDWVTTVTEEELGHENIVAFGDSGNSVYALDYGVDEPNPPVVFIDADMTADNPESKIRLASSVTEFFAKFEADDE
;
A
#
# COMPACT_ATOMS: atom_id res chain seq x y z
N MET A 1 11.77 -4.68 -17.38
CA MET A 1 10.89 -3.65 -18.01
C MET A 1 10.49 -2.66 -16.92
N ALA A 2 10.67 -1.35 -17.10
CA ALA A 2 10.24 -0.36 -16.09
C ALA A 2 8.73 -0.45 -15.80
N ILE A 3 8.33 -0.25 -14.53
CA ILE A 3 6.92 -0.31 -14.12
C ILE A 3 6.13 0.77 -14.87
N GLY A 4 5.10 0.36 -15.62
CA GLY A 4 4.09 1.27 -16.15
C GLY A 4 3.02 1.53 -15.09
N TRP A 5 2.44 2.73 -15.08
CA TRP A 5 1.34 3.11 -14.19
C TRP A 5 0.09 3.45 -15.00
N LYS A 6 -1.09 3.10 -14.47
CA LYS A 6 -2.40 3.42 -15.08
C LYS A 6 -3.38 3.88 -14.02
N ASP A 7 -4.24 4.84 -14.38
CA ASP A 7 -5.29 5.32 -13.47
C ASP A 7 -6.24 4.18 -13.10
N TYR A 8 -6.32 3.89 -11.80
CA TYR A 8 -7.30 2.99 -11.20
C TYR A 8 -8.45 3.80 -10.59
N LEU A 9 -8.13 4.63 -9.61
CA LEU A 9 -9.07 5.58 -9.00
C LEU A 9 -9.25 6.81 -9.89
N ARG A 10 -10.51 7.26 -10.05
CA ARG A 10 -10.85 8.40 -10.91
C ARG A 10 -11.94 9.26 -10.31
N VAL A 11 -11.75 10.58 -10.37
CA VAL A 11 -12.74 11.60 -9.97
C VAL A 11 -13.26 12.28 -11.23
N ASP A 12 -14.58 12.29 -11.43
CA ASP A 12 -15.23 12.87 -12.61
C ASP A 12 -14.64 12.41 -13.98
N GLY A 13 -14.10 11.19 -14.00
CA GLY A 13 -13.45 10.59 -15.18
C GLY A 13 -12.00 11.01 -15.43
N GLY A 14 -11.43 11.86 -14.56
CA GLY A 14 -10.01 12.21 -14.51
C GLY A 14 -9.23 11.48 -13.42
N PRO A 15 -7.89 11.59 -13.39
CA PRO A 15 -7.07 11.01 -12.32
C PRO A 15 -7.37 11.69 -10.98
N LEU A 16 -7.04 10.99 -9.89
CA LEU A 16 -7.03 11.60 -8.56
C LEU A 16 -6.02 12.76 -8.51
N GLU A 17 -6.30 13.77 -7.70
CA GLU A 17 -5.32 14.84 -7.45
C GLU A 17 -4.04 14.26 -6.83
N GLN A 18 -2.90 14.88 -7.10
CA GLN A 18 -1.63 14.45 -6.52
C GLN A 18 -1.53 14.85 -5.05
N ALA A 19 -0.91 14.00 -4.24
CA ALA A 19 -0.71 14.30 -2.83
C ALA A 19 0.31 15.44 -2.68
N THR A 20 0.03 16.32 -1.75
CA THR A 20 0.92 17.40 -1.35
C THR A 20 1.75 16.98 -0.13
N ASP A 21 2.78 17.78 0.20
CA ASP A 21 3.53 17.58 1.44
C ASP A 21 2.62 17.70 2.68
N ALA A 22 1.61 18.57 2.64
CA ALA A 22 0.68 18.76 3.74
C ALA A 22 -0.21 17.53 3.97
N ASP A 23 -0.65 16.86 2.90
CA ASP A 23 -1.46 15.63 3.00
C ASP A 23 -0.64 14.51 3.68
N LEU A 24 0.65 14.41 3.35
CA LEU A 24 1.54 13.42 3.95
C LEU A 24 1.90 13.76 5.40
N GLU A 25 2.16 15.02 5.72
CA GLU A 25 2.39 15.47 7.10
C GLU A 25 1.17 15.17 7.99
N GLU A 26 -0.05 15.37 7.47
CA GLU A 26 -1.29 15.03 8.16
C GLU A 26 -1.44 13.51 8.35
N LEU A 27 -1.11 12.72 7.31
CA LEU A 27 -1.12 11.26 7.37
C LEU A 27 -0.14 10.69 8.39
N GLU A 28 1.12 11.15 8.39
CA GLU A 28 2.14 10.72 9.34
C GLU A 28 1.75 11.10 10.78
N ALA A 29 1.14 12.28 10.96
CA ALA A 29 0.64 12.71 12.26
C ALA A 29 -0.55 11.86 12.75
N PHE A 30 -1.43 11.44 11.84
CA PHE A 30 -2.55 10.54 12.16
C PHE A 30 -2.07 9.14 12.52
N LEU A 31 -1.13 8.59 11.76
CA LEU A 31 -0.55 7.26 11.97
C LEU A 31 0.47 7.21 13.13
N ASP A 32 0.85 8.37 13.68
CA ASP A 32 1.94 8.51 14.67
C ASP A 32 3.23 7.83 14.22
N THR A 33 3.55 7.93 12.92
CA THR A 33 4.68 7.22 12.27
C THR A 33 5.16 7.98 11.04
N GLU A 34 6.48 8.09 10.86
CA GLU A 34 7.11 8.63 9.65
C GLU A 34 7.11 7.58 8.53
N LEU A 35 6.61 7.94 7.35
CA LEU A 35 6.62 7.07 6.18
C LEU A 35 8.01 7.06 5.53
N PRO A 36 8.44 5.93 4.93
CA PRO A 36 9.66 5.88 4.17
C PRO A 36 9.66 6.87 2.99
N GLU A 37 10.77 7.56 2.77
CA GLU A 37 10.91 8.55 1.69
C GLU A 37 10.50 7.98 0.32
N ASP A 38 10.91 6.75 0.02
CA ASP A 38 10.58 6.05 -1.22
C ASP A 38 9.06 5.80 -1.39
N LEU A 39 8.33 5.54 -0.30
CA LEU A 39 6.87 5.47 -0.34
C LEU A 39 6.25 6.86 -0.58
N THR A 40 6.73 7.89 0.13
CA THR A 40 6.15 9.25 0.00
C THR A 40 6.31 9.80 -1.42
N GLU A 41 7.44 9.55 -2.08
CA GLU A 41 7.66 9.95 -3.48
C GLU A 41 6.71 9.21 -4.45
N LEU A 42 6.49 7.91 -4.21
CA LEU A 42 5.55 7.11 -4.98
C LEU A 42 4.11 7.63 -4.82
N VAL A 43 3.68 7.89 -3.59
CA VAL A 43 2.31 8.39 -3.30
C VAL A 43 2.09 9.76 -3.95
N LYS A 44 3.04 10.69 -3.84
CA LYS A 44 2.96 12.01 -4.52
C LYS A 44 2.77 11.90 -6.03
N THR A 45 3.39 10.89 -6.65
CA THR A 45 3.44 10.76 -8.11
C THR A 45 2.32 9.87 -8.67
N HIS A 46 1.97 8.81 -7.95
CA HIS A 46 1.22 7.67 -8.47
C HIS A 46 0.03 7.23 -7.59
N GLN A 47 -0.35 7.99 -6.55
CA GLN A 47 -1.50 7.58 -5.72
C GLN A 47 -2.76 7.34 -6.56
N GLY A 48 -3.52 6.31 -6.18
CA GLY A 48 -4.70 5.86 -6.90
C GLY A 48 -4.40 5.24 -8.27
N GLN A 49 -3.14 5.02 -8.63
CA GLN A 49 -2.75 4.32 -9.87
C GLN A 49 -2.37 2.87 -9.59
N MET A 50 -2.56 2.03 -10.60
CA MET A 50 -2.12 0.63 -10.61
C MET A 50 -0.79 0.50 -11.35
N PRO A 51 0.17 -0.30 -10.85
CA PRO A 51 1.31 -0.74 -11.63
C PRO A 51 0.88 -1.83 -12.63
N THR A 52 1.13 -1.63 -13.92
CA THR A 52 0.49 -2.41 -15.00
C THR A 52 0.91 -3.86 -15.13
N ASN A 53 2.07 -4.21 -14.57
CA ASN A 53 2.69 -5.52 -14.71
C ASN A 53 3.10 -6.14 -13.36
N LEU A 54 2.59 -5.61 -12.25
CA LEU A 54 2.98 -6.08 -10.93
C LEU A 54 2.15 -7.31 -10.56
N ARG A 55 2.84 -8.44 -10.41
CA ARG A 55 2.27 -9.71 -9.95
C ARG A 55 3.16 -10.24 -8.85
N VAL A 56 2.63 -10.31 -7.64
CA VAL A 56 3.39 -10.77 -6.48
C VAL A 56 3.19 -12.26 -6.34
N GLU A 57 4.28 -13.02 -6.47
CA GLU A 57 4.30 -14.43 -6.12
C GLU A 57 4.44 -14.56 -4.60
N LEU A 58 3.47 -15.22 -3.97
CA LEU A 58 3.51 -15.53 -2.54
C LEU A 58 4.31 -16.83 -2.31
N PRO A 59 5.00 -16.99 -1.17
CA PRO A 59 5.84 -18.16 -0.88
C PRO A 59 5.11 -19.51 -0.97
N GLU A 60 3.81 -19.55 -0.73
CA GLU A 60 2.95 -20.73 -0.82
C GLU A 60 2.50 -21.08 -2.25
N GLY A 61 2.97 -20.33 -3.27
CA GLY A 61 2.72 -20.59 -4.69
C GLY A 61 1.46 -19.92 -5.26
N GLY A 62 0.88 -18.97 -4.53
CA GLY A 62 -0.19 -18.09 -5.02
C GLY A 62 0.38 -16.89 -5.78
N VAL A 63 -0.43 -16.30 -6.68
CA VAL A 63 -0.13 -15.00 -7.30
C VAL A 63 -1.19 -14.01 -6.88
N ARG A 64 -0.77 -12.83 -6.42
CA ARG A 64 -1.65 -11.70 -6.07
C ARG A 64 -1.40 -10.52 -7.00
N GLY A 65 -2.48 -9.80 -7.29
CA GLY A 65 -2.41 -8.54 -8.01
C GLY A 65 -1.98 -7.41 -7.09
N PHE A 66 -1.67 -6.26 -7.67
CA PHE A 66 -1.56 -5.00 -6.96
C PHE A 66 -2.51 -4.06 -7.66
N ASP A 67 -3.69 -3.88 -7.07
CA ASP A 67 -4.82 -3.24 -7.72
C ASP A 67 -4.63 -1.73 -7.77
N CYS A 68 -4.20 -1.10 -6.68
CA CYS A 68 -3.73 0.28 -6.70
C CYS A 68 -2.81 0.65 -5.54
N LEU A 69 -2.04 1.71 -5.75
CA LEU A 69 -1.37 2.42 -4.66
C LEU A 69 -2.41 3.25 -3.93
N LEU A 70 -2.53 3.05 -2.62
CA LEU A 70 -3.47 3.78 -1.78
C LEU A 70 -3.12 5.28 -1.74
N HIS A 71 -4.11 6.13 -1.46
CA HIS A 71 -3.92 7.58 -1.44
C HIS A 71 -3.71 8.13 -0.03
N ALA A 72 -3.06 9.29 0.05
CA ALA A 72 -2.81 9.99 1.31
C ALA A 72 -3.86 11.08 1.65
N ILE A 73 -4.87 11.27 0.80
CA ILE A 73 -5.91 12.30 1.00
C ILE A 73 -6.97 11.82 2.01
N PHE A 74 -7.10 12.47 3.16
CA PHE A 74 -8.09 12.13 4.21
C PHE A 74 -9.54 12.44 3.82
N GLU A 75 -9.75 13.61 3.23
CA GLU A 75 -11.08 14.07 2.80
C GLU A 75 -11.11 14.15 1.26
N PRO A 76 -11.13 13.01 0.55
CA PRO A 76 -11.17 13.02 -0.90
C PRO A 76 -12.47 13.71 -1.38
N PRO A 77 -12.40 14.59 -2.40
CA PRO A 77 -13.50 15.50 -2.71
C PRO A 77 -14.83 14.82 -3.10
N VAL A 78 -14.82 13.58 -3.61
CA VAL A 78 -15.96 12.67 -3.93
C VAL A 78 -15.41 11.52 -4.79
N PRO A 79 -16.06 10.33 -4.89
CA PRO A 79 -17.12 9.73 -4.06
C PRO A 79 -16.58 8.82 -2.92
N ASP A 80 -17.46 8.34 -2.02
CA ASP A 80 -17.18 7.38 -0.92
C ASP A 80 -16.33 6.16 -1.34
N GLU A 81 -16.38 5.78 -2.62
CA GLU A 81 -15.56 4.69 -3.16
C GLU A 81 -14.06 5.00 -3.08
N ILE A 82 -13.67 6.28 -3.13
CA ILE A 82 -12.26 6.70 -2.98
C ILE A 82 -11.84 6.61 -1.52
N GLU A 83 -12.68 7.02 -0.56
CA GLU A 83 -12.39 6.93 0.88
C GLU A 83 -11.94 5.52 1.29
N GLY A 84 -12.51 4.48 0.69
CA GLY A 84 -12.11 3.09 0.90
C GLY A 84 -10.68 2.72 0.46
N TYR A 85 -9.96 3.61 -0.23
CA TYR A 85 -8.58 3.43 -0.69
C TYR A 85 -7.60 4.44 -0.05
N GLY A 86 -7.99 5.09 1.05
CA GLY A 86 -7.10 5.90 1.87
C GLY A 86 -6.13 5.04 2.68
N ILE A 87 -4.86 5.45 2.76
CA ILE A 87 -3.85 4.77 3.60
C ILE A 87 -4.32 4.73 5.05
N ASP A 88 -4.87 5.82 5.55
CA ASP A 88 -5.43 5.97 6.90
C ASP A 88 -6.58 4.98 7.15
N TRP A 89 -7.56 4.96 6.24
CA TRP A 89 -8.75 4.10 6.36
C TRP A 89 -8.38 2.63 6.31
N VAL A 90 -7.62 2.22 5.28
CA VAL A 90 -7.25 0.82 5.08
C VAL A 90 -6.33 0.33 6.20
N THR A 91 -5.43 1.17 6.70
CA THR A 91 -4.61 0.84 7.88
C THR A 91 -5.50 0.62 9.10
N THR A 92 -6.44 1.53 9.37
CA THR A 92 -7.38 1.43 10.50
C THR A 92 -8.20 0.15 10.42
N VAL A 93 -8.79 -0.16 9.26
CA VAL A 93 -9.58 -1.38 9.05
C VAL A 93 -8.72 -2.64 9.24
N THR A 94 -7.49 -2.62 8.72
CA THR A 94 -6.56 -3.75 8.87
C THR A 94 -6.17 -3.99 10.33
N GLU A 95 -6.01 -2.93 11.12
CA GLU A 95 -5.76 -3.04 12.55
C GLU A 95 -7.02 -3.52 13.31
N GLU A 96 -8.15 -2.83 13.14
CA GLU A 96 -9.37 -3.05 13.95
C GLU A 96 -10.09 -4.36 13.61
N GLU A 97 -10.19 -4.72 12.33
CA GLU A 97 -10.95 -5.89 11.88
C GLU A 97 -10.09 -7.15 11.76
N LEU A 98 -8.80 -7.03 11.40
CA LEU A 98 -7.89 -8.17 11.21
C LEU A 98 -6.92 -8.36 12.38
N GLY A 99 -6.76 -7.36 13.25
CA GLY A 99 -5.90 -7.43 14.44
C GLY A 99 -4.40 -7.23 14.16
N HIS A 100 -4.05 -6.67 13.00
CA HIS A 100 -2.65 -6.41 12.64
C HIS A 100 -2.20 -5.02 13.10
N GLU A 101 -1.65 -4.94 14.31
CA GLU A 101 -1.08 -3.71 14.87
C GLU A 101 0.31 -3.38 14.28
N ASN A 102 0.73 -2.11 14.40
CA ASN A 102 2.04 -1.59 13.95
C ASN A 102 2.30 -1.83 12.45
N ILE A 103 1.27 -1.70 11.63
CA ILE A 103 1.37 -1.77 10.18
C ILE A 103 0.87 -0.48 9.56
N VAL A 104 1.34 -0.17 8.36
CA VAL A 104 0.76 0.88 7.51
C VAL A 104 0.47 0.29 6.15
N ALA A 105 -0.81 0.21 5.78
CA ALA A 105 -1.21 -0.25 4.45
C ALA A 105 -0.83 0.79 3.39
N PHE A 106 -0.33 0.34 2.24
CA PHE A 106 0.02 1.26 1.14
C PHE A 106 -0.45 0.76 -0.23
N GLY A 107 -0.81 -0.50 -0.36
CA GLY A 107 -1.27 -1.08 -1.63
C GLY A 107 -2.50 -1.97 -1.43
N ASP A 108 -3.44 -1.88 -2.36
CA ASP A 108 -4.61 -2.72 -2.40
C ASP A 108 -4.38 -3.98 -3.27
N SER A 109 -5.03 -5.08 -2.89
CA SER A 109 -5.12 -6.33 -3.66
C SER A 109 -6.53 -6.92 -3.55
N GLY A 110 -7.56 -6.08 -3.58
CA GLY A 110 -8.96 -6.47 -3.50
C GLY A 110 -9.42 -6.64 -2.06
N ASN A 111 -9.36 -7.86 -1.50
CA ASN A 111 -9.68 -8.07 -0.08
C ASN A 111 -8.44 -7.91 0.82
N SER A 112 -7.26 -8.22 0.29
CA SER A 112 -5.99 -8.25 1.01
C SER A 112 -5.17 -7.00 0.73
N VAL A 113 -4.15 -6.71 1.56
CA VAL A 113 -3.37 -5.47 1.44
C VAL A 113 -1.87 -5.71 1.46
N TYR A 114 -1.12 -4.80 0.83
CA TYR A 114 0.31 -4.63 1.00
C TYR A 114 0.56 -3.56 2.05
N ALA A 115 1.40 -3.87 3.04
CA ALA A 115 1.65 -3.00 4.17
C ALA A 115 3.14 -2.94 4.54
N LEU A 116 3.52 -1.90 5.26
CA LEU A 116 4.78 -1.76 5.96
C LEU A 116 4.63 -2.30 7.37
N ASP A 117 5.56 -3.11 7.84
CA ASP A 117 5.54 -3.68 9.19
C ASP A 117 6.52 -2.93 10.11
N TYR A 118 6.01 -2.10 11.00
CA TYR A 118 6.79 -1.38 12.02
C TYR A 118 6.94 -2.19 13.31
N GLY A 119 6.30 -3.36 13.40
CA GLY A 119 6.39 -4.26 14.56
C GLY A 119 7.74 -5.00 14.66
N VAL A 120 8.68 -4.76 13.75
CA VAL A 120 10.00 -5.39 13.71
C VAL A 120 11.12 -4.38 14.00
N ASP A 121 12.18 -4.84 14.66
CA ASP A 121 13.37 -4.03 14.97
C ASP A 121 14.31 -3.98 13.74
N GLU A 122 13.88 -3.24 12.71
CA GLU A 122 14.64 -3.04 11.48
C GLU A 122 14.73 -1.55 11.10
N PRO A 123 15.82 -1.12 10.45
CA PRO A 123 16.04 0.30 10.13
C PRO A 123 15.07 0.84 9.08
N ASN A 124 14.50 -0.03 8.25
CA ASN A 124 13.41 0.28 7.34
C ASN A 124 12.30 -0.75 7.58
N PRO A 125 11.02 -0.35 7.57
CA PRO A 125 9.93 -1.29 7.73
C PRO A 125 9.86 -2.21 6.49
N PRO A 126 9.87 -3.54 6.66
CA PRO A 126 9.71 -4.46 5.54
C PRO A 126 8.30 -4.38 4.95
N VAL A 127 8.21 -4.73 3.67
CA VAL A 127 6.93 -4.89 2.98
C VAL A 127 6.38 -6.28 3.28
N VAL A 128 5.15 -6.33 3.75
CA VAL A 128 4.36 -7.53 4.01
C VAL A 128 3.09 -7.54 3.18
N PHE A 129 2.56 -8.72 2.93
CA PHE A 129 1.20 -8.96 2.46
C PHE A 129 0.36 -9.42 3.63
N ILE A 130 -0.82 -8.82 3.79
CA ILE A 130 -1.79 -9.18 4.82
C ILE A 130 -3.00 -9.81 4.14
N ASP A 131 -3.23 -11.10 4.40
CA ASP A 131 -4.38 -11.83 3.88
C ASP A 131 -5.63 -11.57 4.76
N ALA A 132 -6.54 -10.73 4.27
CA ALA A 132 -7.77 -10.39 4.98
C ALA A 132 -8.78 -11.53 5.12
N ASP A 133 -8.56 -12.69 4.50
CA ASP A 133 -9.36 -13.89 4.80
C ASP A 133 -8.94 -14.54 6.14
N MET A 134 -7.91 -14.00 6.79
CA MET A 134 -7.34 -14.49 8.05
C MET A 134 -7.09 -13.34 9.04
N THR A 135 -7.23 -13.64 10.33
CA THR A 135 -6.89 -12.72 11.43
C THR A 135 -5.44 -12.89 11.88
N ALA A 136 -4.93 -11.94 12.65
CA ALA A 136 -3.53 -11.90 13.10
C ALA A 136 -3.09 -13.05 14.02
N ASP A 137 -4.02 -13.84 14.57
CA ASP A 137 -3.71 -15.06 15.33
C ASP A 137 -3.27 -16.23 14.43
N ASN A 138 -3.52 -16.14 13.12
CA ASN A 138 -3.01 -17.08 12.14
C ASN A 138 -1.61 -16.63 11.65
N PRO A 139 -0.54 -17.43 11.83
CA PRO A 139 0.79 -17.04 11.36
C PRO A 139 0.92 -16.91 9.84
N GLU A 140 -0.04 -17.44 9.07
CA GLU A 140 -0.06 -17.33 7.60
C GLU A 140 -0.75 -16.03 7.11
N SER A 141 -1.38 -15.25 8.00
CA SER A 141 -2.07 -14.01 7.61
C SER A 141 -1.13 -12.86 7.25
N LYS A 142 0.12 -12.87 7.74
CA LYS A 142 1.14 -11.85 7.43
C LYS A 142 2.38 -12.48 6.80
N ILE A 143 2.62 -12.16 5.53
CA ILE A 143 3.68 -12.75 4.71
C ILE A 143 4.70 -11.67 4.35
N ARG A 144 5.97 -11.85 4.70
CA ARG A 144 7.04 -10.92 4.32
C ARG A 144 7.40 -11.07 2.84
N LEU A 145 7.48 -9.94 2.13
CA LEU A 145 7.76 -9.88 0.69
C LEU A 145 9.09 -9.21 0.34
N ALA A 146 9.48 -8.16 1.07
CA ALA A 146 10.72 -7.43 0.85
C ALA A 146 11.18 -6.72 2.12
N SER A 147 12.43 -6.25 2.15
CA SER A 147 12.99 -5.52 3.31
C SER A 147 12.77 -4.00 3.24
N SER A 148 12.20 -3.49 2.15
CA SER A 148 11.86 -2.08 1.95
C SER A 148 10.92 -1.93 0.74
N VAL A 149 10.32 -0.75 0.60
CA VAL A 149 9.49 -0.38 -0.56
C VAL A 149 10.32 -0.36 -1.84
N THR A 150 11.52 0.23 -1.79
CA THR A 150 12.48 0.21 -2.91
C THR A 150 12.79 -1.22 -3.35
N GLU A 151 13.13 -2.14 -2.41
CA GLU A 151 13.41 -3.53 -2.77
C GLU A 151 12.17 -4.22 -3.35
N PHE A 152 10.98 -3.93 -2.82
CA PHE A 152 9.74 -4.49 -3.32
C PHE A 152 9.50 -4.11 -4.79
N PHE A 153 9.51 -2.83 -5.12
CA PHE A 153 9.26 -2.37 -6.50
C PHE A 153 10.41 -2.71 -7.46
N ALA A 154 11.67 -2.71 -7.00
CA ALA A 154 12.82 -3.08 -7.84
C ALA A 154 12.74 -4.50 -8.39
N LYS A 155 12.11 -5.45 -7.66
CA LYS A 155 11.88 -6.82 -8.14
C LYS A 155 11.06 -6.85 -9.44
N PHE A 156 10.20 -5.86 -9.65
CA PHE A 156 9.30 -5.80 -10.80
C PHE A 156 9.80 -4.86 -11.91
N GLU A 157 10.76 -3.99 -11.62
CA GLU A 157 11.49 -3.22 -12.64
C GLU A 157 12.54 -4.09 -13.37
N ALA A 158 13.11 -5.04 -12.64
CA ALA A 158 14.26 -5.86 -13.07
C ALA A 158 13.92 -7.15 -13.84
N ASP A 159 12.64 -7.48 -14.05
CA ASP A 159 12.23 -8.61 -14.91
C ASP A 159 12.48 -8.29 -16.41
N ASP A 160 13.76 -8.24 -16.77
CA ASP A 160 14.33 -8.04 -18.10
C ASP A 160 15.45 -9.08 -18.33
N GLU A 161 15.20 -10.37 -18.09
CA GLU A 161 16.03 -11.47 -18.60
C GLU A 161 15.21 -12.67 -19.11
#